data_AF-A0A0G1DWI5-F1
#
_entry.id   AF-A0A0G1DWI5-F1
#
_cell.length_a   1.000
_cell.length_b   1.000
_cell.length_c   1.000
_cell.angle_alpha   90.00
_cell.angle_beta   90.00
_cell.angle_gamma   90.00
#
_symmetry.space_group_name_H-M   'P 1'
#
loop_
_entity.id
_entity.type
_entity.pdbx_description
1 polymer ?
#
loop_
_entity_poly.entity_id
_entity_poly.type
_entity_poly.pdbx_seq_one_letter_code
_entity_poly.pdbx_strand_id
1 'polypeptide(L)'
;PVKTASPYIPAKIKKHVAAKTNGLCAHPDCNKPAEVFHHTKRFSLNHEHHPDNITPLCKAHHDLCHLGLIANEEKQPYEWSLLAFPDTTNPKYEVDKMVQAYKSC
;
A
#
# COMPACT_ATOMS: atom_id res chain seq x y z
N PRO A 1 0.24 -16.52 2.83
CA PRO A 1 -0.26 -15.82 1.62
C PRO A 1 -1.61 -16.40 1.20
N VAL A 2 -2.46 -15.61 0.54
CA VAL A 2 -3.72 -16.09 -0.05
C VAL A 2 -3.82 -15.57 -1.47
N LYS A 3 -3.86 -16.47 -2.46
CA LYS A 3 -4.15 -16.12 -3.86
C LYS A 3 -5.66 -16.20 -4.10
N THR A 4 -6.24 -15.16 -4.67
CA THR A 4 -7.69 -15.07 -4.89
C THR A 4 -8.00 -13.97 -5.90
N ALA A 5 -9.12 -14.09 -6.61
CA ALA A 5 -9.65 -13.01 -7.45
C ALA A 5 -10.36 -11.92 -6.63
N SER A 6 -10.72 -12.20 -5.38
CA SER A 6 -11.43 -11.24 -4.52
C SER A 6 -10.46 -10.20 -3.96
N PRO A 7 -10.75 -8.89 -4.08
CA PRO A 7 -9.91 -7.84 -3.49
C PRO A 7 -10.04 -7.75 -1.96
N TYR A 8 -10.97 -8.49 -1.36
CA TYR A 8 -11.21 -8.45 0.07
C TYR A 8 -10.09 -9.14 0.85
N ILE A 9 -9.27 -8.35 1.56
CA ILE A 9 -8.20 -8.88 2.41
C ILE A 9 -8.81 -9.69 3.57
N PRO A 10 -8.42 -10.96 3.77
CA PRO A 10 -8.89 -11.79 4.87
C PRO A 10 -8.67 -11.15 6.25
N ALA A 11 -9.66 -11.26 7.14
CA ALA A 11 -9.62 -10.65 8.48
C ALA A 11 -8.39 -11.06 9.30
N LYS A 12 -7.93 -12.31 9.18
CA LYS A 12 -6.72 -12.81 9.84
C LYS A 12 -5.46 -12.06 9.39
N ILE A 13 -5.36 -11.72 8.09
CA ILE A 13 -4.25 -10.94 7.54
C ILE A 13 -4.32 -9.50 8.03
N LYS A 14 -5.51 -8.87 7.97
CA LYS A 14 -5.70 -7.50 8.50
C LYS A 14 -5.27 -7.40 9.96
N LYS A 15 -5.72 -8.33 10.82
CA LYS A 15 -5.35 -8.38 12.24
C LYS A 15 -3.85 -8.55 12.44
N HIS A 16 -3.23 -9.47 11.71
CA HIS A 16 -1.79 -9.71 11.81
C HIS A 16 -0.97 -8.47 11.42
N VAL A 17 -1.33 -7.82 10.31
CA VAL A 17 -0.62 -6.64 9.81
C VAL A 17 -0.83 -5.43 10.73
N ALA A 18 -2.05 -5.17 11.20
CA ALA A 18 -2.33 -4.07 12.12
C ALA A 18 -1.61 -4.23 13.46
N ALA A 19 -1.43 -5.46 13.95
CA ALA A 19 -0.70 -5.72 15.19
C ALA A 19 0.79 -5.30 15.10
N LYS A 20 1.41 -5.35 13.90
CA LYS A 20 2.82 -4.95 13.71
C LYS A 20 3.05 -3.47 14.00
N THR A 21 2.04 -2.63 13.81
CA THR A 21 2.11 -1.17 14.00
C THR A 21 1.21 -0.68 15.13
N ASN A 22 0.65 -1.59 15.92
CA ASN A 22 -0.33 -1.28 16.96
C ASN A 22 -1.51 -0.42 16.44
N GLY A 23 -1.96 -0.69 15.21
CA GLY A 23 -3.03 0.06 14.55
C GLY A 23 -2.64 1.47 14.06
N LEU A 24 -1.36 1.83 14.10
CA LEU A 24 -0.85 3.09 13.57
C LEU A 24 -0.39 2.94 12.11
N CYS A 25 -0.25 4.08 11.44
CA CYS A 25 0.35 4.17 10.12
C CYS A 25 1.78 3.65 10.15
N ALA A 26 2.13 2.77 9.21
CA ALA A 26 3.46 2.18 9.16
C ALA A 26 4.53 3.08 8.54
N HIS A 27 4.14 4.15 7.84
CA HIS A 27 5.10 5.10 7.29
C HIS A 27 6.00 5.67 8.40
N PRO A 28 7.33 5.77 8.19
CA PRO A 28 8.25 6.33 9.18
C PRO A 28 7.77 7.67 9.73
N ASP A 29 7.98 7.85 11.03
CA ASP A 29 7.67 9.07 11.78
C ASP A 29 6.19 9.49 11.77
N CYS A 30 5.28 8.60 11.33
CA CYS A 30 3.84 8.86 11.35
C CYS A 30 3.16 8.24 12.57
N ASN A 31 2.54 9.07 13.41
CA ASN A 31 1.77 8.62 14.58
C ASN A 31 0.25 8.64 14.35
N LYS A 32 -0.21 8.79 13.09
CA LYS A 32 -1.64 8.80 12.78
C LYS A 32 -2.20 7.37 12.81
N PRO A 33 -3.49 7.18 13.16
CA PRO A 33 -4.15 5.89 13.04
C PRO A 33 -4.08 5.36 11.60
N ALA A 34 -3.95 4.04 11.46
CA ALA A 34 -4.12 3.39 10.16
C ALA A 34 -5.61 3.31 9.82
N GLU A 35 -5.96 3.79 8.64
CA GLU A 35 -7.35 3.82 8.13
C GLU A 35 -7.54 2.77 7.04
N VAL A 36 -6.48 2.44 6.30
CA VAL A 36 -6.52 1.59 5.12
C VAL A 36 -5.35 0.60 5.12
N PHE A 37 -5.53 -0.53 4.43
CA PHE A 37 -4.50 -1.52 4.22
C PHE A 37 -4.04 -1.45 2.77
N HIS A 38 -2.79 -1.07 2.59
CA HIS A 38 -2.17 -0.83 1.31
C HIS A 38 -1.44 -2.07 0.79
N HIS A 39 -1.65 -2.46 -0.47
CA HIS A 39 -0.86 -3.50 -1.11
C HIS A 39 0.39 -2.89 -1.78
N THR A 40 1.57 -3.14 -1.22
CA THR A 40 2.85 -2.66 -1.77
C THR A 40 3.16 -3.30 -3.13
N LYS A 41 2.68 -4.52 -3.35
CA LYS A 41 2.53 -5.14 -4.67
C LYS A 41 1.07 -5.07 -5.07
N ARG A 42 0.74 -4.23 -6.05
CA ARG A 42 -0.65 -3.96 -6.45
C ARG A 42 -1.41 -5.27 -6.69
N PHE A 43 -2.55 -5.41 -6.00
CA PHE A 43 -3.37 -6.62 -6.06
C PHE A 43 -3.82 -6.96 -7.48
N SER A 44 -4.13 -5.94 -8.30
CA SER A 44 -4.53 -6.12 -9.71
C SER A 44 -3.47 -6.80 -10.58
N LEU A 45 -2.19 -6.76 -10.17
CA LEU A 45 -1.09 -7.37 -10.92
C LEU A 45 -0.85 -8.83 -10.52
N ASN A 46 -1.03 -9.19 -9.25
CA ASN A 46 -0.60 -10.49 -8.71
C ASN A 46 -1.71 -11.33 -8.08
N HIS A 47 -2.89 -10.75 -7.82
CA HIS A 47 -4.05 -11.40 -7.19
C HIS A 47 -3.69 -12.12 -5.88
N GLU A 48 -2.81 -11.52 -5.07
CA GLU A 48 -2.28 -12.11 -3.85
C GLU A 48 -2.39 -11.19 -2.63
N HIS A 49 -2.89 -11.74 -1.53
CA HIS A 49 -2.79 -11.16 -0.19
C HIS A 49 -1.62 -11.79 0.57
N HIS A 50 -0.44 -11.20 0.45
CA HIS A 50 0.72 -11.56 1.26
C HIS A 50 0.84 -10.60 2.45
N PRO A 51 0.88 -11.07 3.71
CA PRO A 51 0.97 -10.19 4.88
C PRO A 51 2.17 -9.24 4.88
N ASP A 52 3.29 -9.65 4.26
CA ASP A 52 4.49 -8.81 4.15
C ASP A 52 4.44 -7.79 3.00
N ASN A 53 3.48 -7.94 2.08
CA ASN A 53 3.23 -6.98 1.01
C ASN A 53 1.97 -6.14 1.28
N ILE A 54 1.48 -6.15 2.52
CA ILE A 54 0.33 -5.36 2.96
C ILE A 54 0.76 -4.51 4.14
N THR A 55 0.54 -3.20 4.02
CA THR A 55 1.01 -2.20 4.96
C THR A 55 -0.17 -1.35 5.46
N PRO A 56 -0.39 -1.22 6.78
CA PRO A 56 -1.44 -0.37 7.32
C PRO A 56 -1.00 1.09 7.24
N LEU A 57 -1.80 1.96 6.62
CA LEU A 57 -1.47 3.36 6.39
C LEU A 57 -2.63 4.28 6.78
N CYS A 58 -2.31 5.52 7.16
CA CYS A 58 -3.31 6.59 7.19
C CYS A 58 -3.65 7.00 5.75
N LYS A 59 -4.78 7.71 5.57
CA LYS A 59 -5.24 8.08 4.22
C LYS A 59 -4.19 8.86 3.42
N ALA A 60 -3.47 9.79 4.05
CA ALA A 60 -2.48 10.63 3.39
C ALA A 60 -1.30 9.81 2.82
N HIS A 61 -0.73 8.88 3.59
CA HIS A 61 0.38 8.06 3.11
C HIS A 61 -0.06 7.01 2.09
N HIS A 62 -1.28 6.49 2.21
CA HIS A 62 -1.86 5.63 1.19
C HIS A 62 -2.03 6.36 -0.15
N ASP A 63 -2.45 7.63 -0.12
CA ASP A 63 -2.56 8.44 -1.33
C ASP A 63 -1.17 8.71 -1.94
N LEU A 64 -0.12 8.95 -1.13
CA LEU A 64 1.27 9.06 -1.64
C LEU A 64 1.77 7.80 -2.35
N CYS A 65 1.47 6.61 -1.81
CA CYS A 65 1.77 5.35 -2.48
C CYS A 65 1.10 5.27 -3.86
N HIS A 66 -0.18 5.63 -3.94
CA HIS A 66 -0.94 5.64 -5.20
C HIS A 66 -0.64 6.84 -6.11
N LEU A 67 0.16 7.81 -5.67
CA LEU A 67 0.78 8.81 -6.54
C LEU A 67 2.11 8.33 -7.14
N GLY A 68 2.58 7.12 -6.78
CA GLY A 68 3.86 6.60 -7.20
C GLY A 68 5.06 7.32 -6.58
N LEU A 69 4.86 8.06 -5.48
CA LEU A 69 5.87 8.91 -4.86
C LEU A 69 6.68 8.22 -3.75
N ILE A 70 6.51 6.91 -3.57
CA ILE A 70 7.22 6.11 -2.57
C ILE A 70 8.19 5.16 -3.29
N ALA A 71 9.49 5.42 -3.16
CA ALA A 71 10.53 4.49 -3.57
C ALA A 71 10.63 3.33 -2.58
N ASN A 72 11.14 2.18 -3.07
CA ASN A 72 11.31 0.95 -2.29
C ASN A 72 10.02 0.47 -1.61
N GLU A 73 8.85 0.78 -2.18
CA GLU A 73 7.55 0.45 -1.59
C GLU A 73 7.38 -1.05 -1.25
N GLU A 74 8.02 -1.95 -2.01
CA GLU A 74 7.99 -3.41 -1.76
C GLU A 74 8.87 -3.86 -0.60
N LYS A 75 9.72 -2.97 -0.09
CA LYS A 75 10.52 -3.20 1.10
C LYS A 75 9.76 -2.80 2.36
N GLN A 76 10.42 -2.92 3.50
CA GLN A 76 9.84 -2.47 4.76
C GLN A 76 9.68 -0.95 4.80
N PRO A 77 8.65 -0.42 5.50
CA PRO A 77 8.38 1.03 5.52
C PRO A 77 9.55 1.91 5.95
N TYR A 78 10.46 1.42 6.81
CA TYR A 78 11.66 2.17 7.21
C TYR A 78 12.70 2.33 6.10
N GLU A 79 12.58 1.60 4.98
CA GLU A 79 13.41 1.74 3.79
C GLU A 79 12.75 2.60 2.69
N TRP A 80 11.53 3.09 2.95
CA TRP A 80 10.81 3.93 2.01
C TRP A 80 11.41 5.33 1.96
N SER A 81 11.45 5.90 0.76
CA SER A 81 11.86 7.29 0.57
C SER A 81 10.91 7.99 -0.41
N LEU A 82 10.77 9.30 -0.23
CA LEU A 82 9.94 10.12 -1.10
C LEU A 82 10.66 10.40 -2.41
N LEU A 83 9.95 10.22 -3.52
CA LEU A 83 10.39 10.63 -4.84
C LEU A 83 9.82 12.02 -5.18
N ALA A 84 10.58 12.79 -5.95
CA ALA A 84 10.10 14.05 -6.51
C ALA A 84 9.08 13.83 -7.64
N PHE A 85 9.23 12.74 -8.39
CA PHE A 85 8.37 12.36 -9.51
C PHE A 85 8.15 10.84 -9.51
N PRO A 86 6.97 10.36 -9.95
CA PRO A 86 6.71 8.92 -10.04
C PRO A 86 7.58 8.26 -11.10
N ASP A 87 7.98 7.02 -10.84
CA ASP A 87 8.65 6.18 -11.83
C ASP A 87 7.64 5.66 -12.87
N THR A 88 7.64 6.27 -14.05
CA THR A 88 6.74 5.93 -15.15
C THR A 88 7.07 4.62 -15.84
N THR A 89 8.24 4.02 -15.55
CA THR A 89 8.66 2.75 -16.16
C THR A 89 8.12 1.53 -15.40
N ASN A 90 7.68 1.73 -14.16
CA ASN A 90 7.17 0.67 -13.32
C ASN A 90 5.74 0.28 -13.72
N PRO A 91 5.40 -1.03 -13.86
CA PRO A 91 4.04 -1.48 -14.15
C PRO A 91 2.97 -0.97 -13.18
N LYS A 92 3.35 -0.61 -11.95
CA LYS A 92 2.45 0.01 -10.97
C LYS A 92 1.91 1.36 -11.42
N TYR A 93 2.64 2.09 -12.25
CA TYR A 93 2.28 3.44 -12.70
C TYR A 93 0.92 3.48 -13.40
N GLU A 94 0.65 2.53 -14.30
CA GLU A 94 -0.64 2.47 -15.00
C GLU A 94 -1.79 2.08 -14.08
N VAL A 95 -1.55 1.18 -13.11
CA VAL A 95 -2.53 0.85 -12.07
C VAL A 95 -2.85 2.08 -11.22
N ASP A 96 -1.82 2.82 -10.82
CA ASP A 96 -1.96 4.02 -9.99
C ASP A 96 -2.72 5.13 -10.72
N LYS A 97 -2.49 5.31 -12.03
CA LYS A 97 -3.30 6.20 -12.88
C LYS A 97 -4.78 5.83 -12.89
N MET A 98 -5.11 4.54 -12.99
CA MET A 98 -6.50 4.08 -12.94
C MET A 98 -7.15 4.36 -11.58
N VAL A 99 -6.42 4.11 -10.48
CA VAL A 99 -6.89 4.40 -9.12
C VAL A 99 -7.11 5.90 -8.93
N GLN A 100 -6.21 6.74 -9.43
CA GLN A 100 -6.35 8.20 -9.37
C GLN A 100 -7.58 8.66 -10.15
N ALA A 101 -7.77 8.19 -11.38
CA ALA A 101 -8.92 8.53 -12.20
C ALA A 101 -10.25 8.19 -11.51
N TYR A 102 -10.32 7.04 -10.84
CA TYR A 102 -11.49 6.61 -10.07
C TYR A 102 -11.75 7.46 -8.81
N LYS A 103 -10.71 8.05 -8.21
CA LYS A 103 -10.87 8.95 -7.04
C LYS A 103 -11.28 10.37 -7.43
N SER A 104 -11.03 10.77 -8.68
CA SER A 104 -11.31 12.12 -9.20
C SER A 104 -12.69 12.29 -9.83
N CYS A 105 -13.47 11.22 -9.96
CA CYS A 105 -14.88 11.24 -10.38
C CYS A 105 -15.82 11.20 -9.19
#